data_AF-K6J4D9-F1
#
_entry.id   AF-K6J4D9-F1
#
_cell.length_a   1.000
_cell.length_b   1.000
_cell.length_c   1.000
_cell.angle_alpha   90.00
_cell.angle_beta   90.00
_cell.angle_gamma   90.00
#
_symmetry.space_group_name_H-M   'P 1'
#
loop_
_entity.id
_entity.type
_entity.pdbx_description
1 polymer ?
#
loop_
_entity_poly.entity_id
_entity_poly.type
_entity_poly.pdbx_seq_one_letter_code
_entity_poly.pdbx_strand_id
1 'polypeptide(L)'
;MRINLKKQKGDVLMRIFYSLILIFILSSYNLLGKSDTHNQAIRKQTSAPEDLNLYSPNTCGNQSVRFVSLSDKYPVYDYPDWFAIPKLKNRKKKDLQYLILGRKYRARFLSKTKISENDTVFIYDYFTETIATFPVKNLNAVACLSPYMSDMDDAPPYSQQDYMIGFEIEKKLLKNFKNKSFEYENSLIYIGKQNPFQKGRIKSILWKNIDPKKLSTFKIKVKYAPGYDPTAWSGYSFGKAYQFDSAPLRYYLQDLFKYDERYYIQNLKYDDPNRSLFERVKLNCRRLIVINTKTKEIIVEKFYCESEGAGFAPLKVVGDVDKYWYQRYQWTGEIFKDRPPVIFGFLFVRFGCPSIDFLERSESYVRIHCDNRH
;
A
#
# COMPACT_ATOMS: atom_id res chain seq x y z
N MET A 1 37.18 10.93 74.76
CA MET A 1 36.97 10.93 73.29
C MET A 1 35.45 10.92 73.01
N ARG A 2 34.82 12.09 72.90
CA ARG A 2 33.35 12.22 72.72
C ARG A 2 33.04 12.30 71.23
N ILE A 3 32.43 11.25 70.69
CA ILE A 3 31.99 11.18 69.29
C ILE A 3 30.78 12.09 69.10
N ASN A 4 30.85 12.97 68.11
CA ASN A 4 29.86 14.00 67.83
C ASN A 4 28.59 13.40 67.19
N LEU A 5 27.65 12.97 68.03
CA LEU A 5 26.36 12.35 67.67
C LEU A 5 25.49 13.18 66.70
N LYS A 6 25.70 14.51 66.59
CA LYS A 6 24.94 15.35 65.64
C LYS A 6 25.35 15.11 64.19
N LYS A 7 26.63 14.83 63.92
CA LYS A 7 27.13 14.58 62.56
C LYS A 7 26.66 13.22 62.03
N GLN A 8 26.54 12.23 62.93
CA GLN A 8 26.07 10.88 62.60
C GLN A 8 24.56 10.84 62.28
N LYS A 9 23.73 11.65 62.94
CA LYS A 9 22.29 11.74 62.64
C LYS A 9 22.00 12.38 61.28
N GLY A 10 22.78 13.38 60.87
CA GLY A 10 22.64 14.02 59.55
C GLY A 10 22.97 13.07 58.40
N ASP A 11 24.00 12.25 58.57
CA ASP A 11 24.43 11.27 57.57
C ASP A 11 23.43 10.12 57.39
N VAL A 12 22.80 9.68 58.48
CA VAL A 12 21.74 8.66 58.44
C VAL A 12 20.48 9.21 57.76
N LEU A 13 20.09 10.45 58.05
CA LEU A 13 18.92 11.08 57.40
C LEU A 13 19.14 11.24 55.88
N MET A 14 20.33 11.64 55.46
CA MET A 14 20.67 11.77 54.04
C MET A 14 20.67 10.42 53.32
N ARG A 15 21.17 9.35 53.94
CA ARG A 15 21.13 8.00 53.37
C ARG A 15 19.70 7.47 53.23
N ILE A 16 18.82 7.75 54.19
CA ILE A 16 17.40 7.39 54.10
C ILE A 16 16.71 8.17 52.97
N PHE A 17 17.02 9.46 52.82
CA PHE A 17 16.46 10.30 51.76
C PHE A 17 16.87 9.82 50.36
N TYR A 18 18.15 9.49 50.15
CA TYR A 18 18.61 8.90 48.88
C TYR A 18 18.02 7.52 48.62
N SER A 19 17.83 6.71 49.66
CA SER A 19 17.20 5.39 49.52
C SER A 19 15.73 5.50 49.11
N LEU A 20 15.00 6.47 49.66
CA LEU A 20 13.61 6.74 49.28
C LEU A 20 13.48 7.27 47.84
N ILE A 21 14.41 8.13 47.39
CA ILE A 21 14.47 8.56 45.98
C ILE A 21 14.76 7.37 45.06
N LEU A 22 15.70 6.49 45.43
CA LEU A 22 16.03 5.32 44.63
C LEU A 22 14.84 4.35 44.51
N ILE A 23 14.10 4.15 45.60
CA ILE A 23 12.86 3.35 45.61
C ILE A 23 11.79 4.00 44.74
N PHE A 24 11.65 5.33 44.78
CA PHE A 24 10.70 6.05 43.93
C PHE A 24 11.05 5.91 42.44
N ILE A 25 12.34 6.03 42.09
CA ILE A 25 12.85 5.81 40.71
C ILE A 25 12.64 4.35 40.29
N LEU A 26 12.96 3.37 41.13
CA LEU A 26 12.73 1.94 40.83
C LEU A 26 11.24 1.59 40.72
N SER A 27 10.37 2.25 41.49
CA SER A 27 8.92 2.05 41.41
C SER A 27 8.31 2.68 40.15
N SER A 28 8.83 3.83 39.70
CA SER A 28 8.40 4.46 38.45
C SER A 28 8.89 3.68 37.23
N TYR A 29 10.10 3.10 37.27
CA TYR A 29 10.55 2.14 36.26
C TYR A 29 9.68 0.87 36.21
N ASN A 30 9.23 0.34 37.37
CA ASN A 30 8.35 -0.82 37.41
C ASN A 30 6.89 -0.52 36.99
N LEU A 31 6.40 0.71 37.17
CA LEU A 31 5.10 1.14 36.63
C LEU A 31 5.16 1.40 35.11
N LEU A 32 6.27 1.91 34.59
CA LEU A 32 6.51 2.05 33.14
C LEU A 32 6.66 0.69 32.43
N GLY A 33 7.01 -0.38 33.15
CA GLY A 33 7.19 -1.72 32.58
C GLY A 33 5.93 -2.60 32.45
N LYS A 34 4.77 -2.18 32.98
CA LYS A 34 3.56 -3.04 33.05
C LYS A 34 2.42 -2.71 32.09
N SER A 35 2.57 -1.69 31.24
CA SER A 35 1.57 -1.34 30.21
C SER A 35 1.77 -2.05 28.86
N ASP A 36 2.84 -2.83 28.70
CA ASP A 36 3.38 -3.12 27.37
C ASP A 36 3.13 -4.54 26.85
N THR A 37 2.47 -5.43 27.61
CA THR A 37 2.28 -6.83 27.20
C THR A 37 1.34 -7.00 25.99
N HIS A 38 0.38 -6.08 25.78
CA HIS A 38 -0.51 -6.12 24.62
C HIS A 38 0.07 -5.39 23.39
N ASN A 39 0.82 -4.30 23.60
CA ASN A 39 1.59 -3.63 22.54
C ASN A 39 2.81 -4.46 22.11
N GLN A 40 3.36 -5.30 22.99
CA GLN A 40 4.34 -6.33 22.63
C GLN A 40 3.73 -7.44 21.78
N ALA A 41 2.47 -7.83 21.99
CA ALA A 41 1.82 -8.83 21.13
C ALA A 41 1.68 -8.34 19.68
N ILE A 42 1.56 -7.02 19.47
CA ILE A 42 1.60 -6.40 18.13
C ILE A 42 3.06 -6.27 17.63
N ARG A 43 4.02 -6.00 18.52
CA ARG A 43 5.46 -5.83 18.17
C ARG A 43 6.26 -7.12 18.01
N LYS A 44 5.74 -8.28 18.41
CA LYS A 44 6.47 -9.58 18.38
C LYS A 44 6.03 -10.50 17.24
N GLN A 45 5.68 -9.93 16.08
CA GLN A 45 5.67 -10.62 14.79
C GLN A 45 6.97 -10.29 14.03
N THR A 46 8.11 -10.70 14.58
CA THR A 46 9.41 -10.64 13.90
C THR A 46 9.95 -12.03 13.65
N SER A 47 9.43 -12.64 12.58
CA SER A 47 10.24 -13.39 11.63
C SER A 47 9.80 -12.89 10.27
N ALA A 48 10.50 -11.93 9.66
CA ALA A 48 10.14 -11.46 8.32
C ALA A 48 10.36 -12.64 7.33
N PRO A 49 9.32 -13.30 6.81
CA PRO A 49 9.49 -14.45 5.95
C PRO A 49 9.43 -13.96 4.51
N GLU A 50 10.58 -13.95 3.82
CA GLU A 50 10.76 -13.47 2.45
C GLU A 50 10.31 -12.00 2.23
N ASP A 51 11.00 -11.27 1.35
CA ASP A 51 10.48 -9.97 0.93
C ASP A 51 9.13 -10.21 0.24
N LEU A 52 8.04 -9.72 0.84
CA LEU A 52 6.70 -9.87 0.30
C LEU A 52 6.61 -9.04 -0.99
N ASN A 53 6.94 -9.65 -2.12
CA ASN A 53 6.87 -9.01 -3.43
C ASN A 53 5.49 -9.29 -4.03
N LEU A 54 4.63 -8.29 -4.02
CA LEU A 54 3.29 -8.39 -4.58
C LEU A 54 3.29 -7.93 -6.03
N TYR A 55 2.40 -8.48 -6.84
CA TYR A 55 2.19 -8.08 -8.23
C TYR A 55 0.70 -7.90 -8.50
N SER A 56 0.39 -7.07 -9.49
CA SER A 56 -0.96 -6.96 -10.04
C SER A 56 -1.12 -7.85 -11.27
N PRO A 57 -2.33 -8.39 -11.53
CA PRO A 57 -2.63 -8.98 -12.83
C PRO A 57 -2.50 -7.91 -13.92
N ASN A 58 -2.07 -8.31 -15.10
CA ASN A 58 -1.94 -7.50 -16.30
C ASN A 58 -2.52 -8.23 -17.51
N THR A 59 -2.74 -7.51 -18.60
CA THR A 59 -3.16 -8.02 -19.90
C THR A 59 -2.01 -8.04 -20.87
N CYS A 60 -2.01 -9.02 -21.78
CA CYS A 60 -0.97 -9.17 -22.78
C CYS A 60 -1.52 -8.81 -24.16
N GLY A 61 -1.32 -7.55 -24.59
CA GLY A 61 -1.83 -7.03 -25.87
C GLY A 61 -3.32 -7.36 -26.09
N ASN A 62 -3.66 -7.78 -27.31
CA ASN A 62 -5.03 -8.16 -27.70
C ASN A 62 -5.43 -9.61 -27.31
N GLN A 63 -4.61 -10.32 -26.53
CA GLN A 63 -4.92 -11.69 -26.17
C GLN A 63 -5.90 -11.77 -24.99
N SER A 64 -6.76 -12.81 -25.01
CA SER A 64 -7.67 -13.12 -23.90
C SER A 64 -6.98 -13.70 -22.65
N VAL A 65 -5.65 -13.64 -22.61
CA VAL A 65 -4.78 -14.21 -21.59
C VAL A 65 -4.55 -13.21 -20.45
N ARG A 66 -4.49 -13.71 -19.21
CA ARG A 66 -4.04 -12.93 -18.05
C ARG A 66 -2.55 -13.15 -17.86
N PHE A 67 -1.86 -12.14 -17.38
CA PHE A 67 -0.42 -12.12 -17.34
C PHE A 67 0.05 -11.51 -16.02
N VAL A 68 1.07 -12.10 -15.42
CA VAL A 68 1.75 -11.51 -14.26
C VAL A 68 3.07 -10.96 -14.77
N SER A 69 3.20 -9.62 -14.83
CA SER A 69 4.44 -8.98 -15.25
C SER A 69 5.47 -9.00 -14.13
N LEU A 70 6.70 -9.38 -14.44
CA LEU A 70 7.83 -9.35 -13.52
C LEU A 70 8.92 -8.37 -13.94
N SER A 71 8.67 -7.49 -14.91
CA SER A 71 9.70 -6.59 -15.44
C SER A 71 10.33 -5.68 -14.39
N ASP A 72 9.58 -5.26 -13.36
CA ASP A 72 10.13 -4.48 -12.23
C ASP A 72 11.27 -5.21 -11.50
N LYS A 73 11.27 -6.55 -11.53
CA LYS A 73 12.31 -7.43 -10.94
C LYS A 73 13.21 -8.05 -12.00
N TYR A 74 12.88 -7.89 -13.27
CA TYR A 74 13.62 -8.40 -14.41
C TYR A 74 13.79 -7.29 -15.46
N PRO A 75 14.57 -6.24 -15.14
CA PRO A 75 14.81 -5.17 -16.10
C PRO A 75 15.52 -5.74 -17.32
N VAL A 76 14.92 -5.51 -18.48
CA VAL A 76 15.45 -5.92 -19.77
C VAL A 76 16.21 -4.73 -20.35
N TYR A 77 17.41 -4.98 -20.86
CA TYR A 77 18.23 -3.95 -21.52
C TYR A 77 18.71 -4.48 -22.87
N ASP A 78 18.91 -3.59 -23.84
CA ASP A 78 19.40 -3.94 -25.16
C ASP A 78 20.92 -4.08 -25.17
N TYR A 79 21.42 -5.17 -24.59
CA TYR A 79 22.82 -5.58 -24.70
C TYR A 79 22.97 -6.81 -25.62
N PRO A 80 23.98 -6.84 -26.53
CA PRO A 80 24.16 -7.91 -27.52
C PRO A 80 24.29 -9.33 -26.94
N ASP A 81 24.86 -9.46 -25.74
CA ASP A 81 25.09 -10.77 -25.10
C ASP A 81 23.93 -11.20 -24.17
N TRP A 82 22.94 -10.33 -23.99
CA TRP A 82 21.84 -10.50 -23.05
C TRP A 82 20.48 -10.45 -23.75
N PHE A 83 20.22 -11.41 -24.64
CA PHE A 83 18.88 -11.53 -25.21
C PHE A 83 17.88 -12.13 -24.19
N ALA A 84 17.00 -11.31 -23.62
CA ALA A 84 15.92 -11.76 -22.73
C ALA A 84 14.81 -12.50 -23.51
N ILE A 85 14.70 -12.21 -24.81
CA ILE A 85 13.74 -12.82 -25.75
C ILE A 85 14.46 -13.32 -27.02
N PRO A 86 13.84 -14.21 -27.82
CA PRO A 86 14.37 -14.61 -29.11
C PRO A 86 14.56 -13.45 -30.08
N LYS A 87 15.49 -13.58 -31.03
CA LYS A 87 15.61 -12.62 -32.15
C LYS A 87 14.30 -12.58 -32.94
N LEU A 88 13.83 -11.37 -33.22
CA LEU A 88 12.50 -11.11 -33.78
C LEU A 88 12.48 -10.99 -35.31
N LYS A 89 13.64 -11.08 -35.97
CA LYS A 89 13.76 -10.93 -37.44
C LYS A 89 12.82 -11.89 -38.18
N ASN A 90 12.18 -11.39 -39.24
CA ASN A 90 11.31 -12.15 -40.16
C ASN A 90 10.01 -12.72 -39.54
N ARG A 91 9.54 -12.21 -38.40
CA ARG A 91 8.24 -12.59 -37.81
C ARG A 91 7.12 -11.62 -38.22
N LYS A 92 5.89 -12.12 -38.30
CA LYS A 92 4.71 -11.28 -38.57
C LYS A 92 4.39 -10.44 -37.33
N LYS A 93 3.88 -9.20 -37.50
CA LYS A 93 3.52 -8.28 -36.38
C LYS A 93 2.66 -8.95 -35.30
N LYS A 94 1.69 -9.78 -35.70
CA LYS A 94 0.84 -10.55 -34.77
C LYS A 94 1.62 -11.53 -33.88
N ASP A 95 2.67 -12.13 -34.41
CA ASP A 95 3.50 -13.13 -33.71
C ASP A 95 4.53 -12.43 -32.80
N LEU A 96 4.62 -11.11 -32.87
CA LEU A 96 5.48 -10.26 -32.04
C LEU A 96 4.75 -9.72 -30.81
N GLN A 97 3.41 -9.78 -30.74
CA GLN A 97 2.67 -9.27 -29.58
C GLN A 97 2.78 -10.19 -28.35
N TYR A 98 3.00 -11.48 -28.59
CA TYR A 98 3.04 -12.52 -27.56
C TYR A 98 4.04 -13.61 -27.98
N LEU A 99 4.97 -13.93 -27.11
CA LEU A 99 6.04 -14.89 -27.35
C LEU A 99 6.15 -15.86 -26.18
N ILE A 100 5.98 -17.16 -26.44
CA ILE A 100 6.31 -18.19 -25.45
C ILE A 100 7.83 -18.33 -25.38
N LEU A 101 8.38 -18.19 -24.18
CA LEU A 101 9.82 -18.28 -23.93
C LEU A 101 10.25 -19.75 -23.83
N GLY A 102 11.03 -20.19 -24.81
CA GLY A 102 11.64 -21.52 -24.80
C GLY A 102 12.61 -21.73 -23.62
N ARG A 103 13.01 -22.99 -23.40
CA ARG A 103 13.77 -23.47 -22.23
C ARG A 103 14.94 -22.57 -21.82
N LYS A 104 15.76 -22.12 -22.78
CA LYS A 104 16.91 -21.24 -22.55
C LYS A 104 16.52 -19.89 -21.94
N TYR A 105 15.50 -19.25 -22.48
CA TYR A 105 15.03 -17.94 -22.03
C TYR A 105 14.30 -18.04 -20.69
N ARG A 106 13.47 -19.08 -20.51
CA ARG A 106 12.82 -19.38 -19.24
C ARG A 106 13.84 -19.59 -18.11
N ALA A 107 14.85 -20.44 -18.33
CA ALA A 107 15.87 -20.71 -17.31
C ALA A 107 16.60 -19.42 -16.87
N ARG A 108 16.89 -18.53 -17.82
CA ARG A 108 17.47 -17.21 -17.53
C ARG A 108 16.52 -16.32 -16.74
N PHE A 109 15.27 -16.23 -17.17
CA PHE A 109 14.23 -15.45 -16.51
C PHE A 109 14.07 -15.87 -15.04
N LEU A 110 13.88 -17.18 -14.79
CA LEU A 110 13.75 -17.75 -13.45
C LEU A 110 14.99 -17.50 -12.58
N SER A 111 16.18 -17.71 -13.13
CA SER A 111 17.44 -17.46 -12.41
C SER A 111 17.57 -16.00 -11.97
N LYS A 112 17.17 -15.04 -12.82
CA LYS A 112 17.35 -13.62 -12.55
C LYS A 112 16.29 -13.03 -11.63
N THR A 113 15.07 -13.58 -11.67
CA THR A 113 14.01 -13.24 -10.71
C THR A 113 14.13 -13.99 -9.39
N LYS A 114 15.06 -14.96 -9.28
CA LYS A 114 15.23 -15.87 -8.14
C LYS A 114 13.97 -16.72 -7.88
N ILE A 115 13.23 -17.05 -8.93
CA ILE A 115 12.05 -17.92 -8.87
C ILE A 115 12.46 -19.34 -9.24
N SER A 116 11.97 -20.31 -8.49
CA SER A 116 12.17 -21.74 -8.72
C SER A 116 11.02 -22.34 -9.52
N GLU A 117 11.30 -23.39 -10.29
CA GLU A 117 10.25 -24.23 -10.91
C GLU A 117 9.34 -24.91 -9.87
N ASN A 118 9.82 -25.05 -8.63
CA ASN A 118 9.04 -25.58 -7.51
C ASN A 118 8.20 -24.53 -6.77
N ASP A 119 8.32 -23.25 -7.14
CA ASP A 119 7.48 -22.20 -6.56
C ASP A 119 6.06 -22.29 -7.11
N THR A 120 5.16 -21.53 -6.49
CA THR A 120 3.75 -21.43 -6.85
C THR A 120 3.36 -19.98 -7.00
N VAL A 121 2.58 -19.68 -8.05
CA VAL A 121 1.89 -18.39 -8.21
C VAL A 121 0.58 -18.47 -7.45
N PHE A 122 0.43 -17.60 -6.44
CA PHE A 122 -0.78 -17.42 -5.65
C PHE A 122 -1.48 -16.15 -6.09
N ILE A 123 -2.73 -16.25 -6.52
CA ILE A 123 -3.58 -15.11 -6.89
C ILE A 123 -4.71 -15.02 -5.88
N TYR A 124 -4.72 -13.95 -5.10
CA TYR A 124 -5.73 -13.67 -4.09
C TYR A 124 -6.66 -12.56 -4.55
N ASP A 125 -7.93 -12.89 -4.79
CA ASP A 125 -9.00 -11.91 -4.91
C ASP A 125 -9.54 -11.63 -3.51
N TYR A 126 -9.22 -10.46 -2.99
CA TYR A 126 -9.58 -10.06 -1.64
C TYR A 126 -11.02 -9.56 -1.52
N PHE A 127 -11.71 -9.33 -2.64
CA PHE A 127 -13.13 -8.97 -2.63
C PHE A 127 -14.01 -10.22 -2.45
N THR A 128 -13.66 -11.31 -3.15
CA THR A 128 -14.37 -12.60 -3.01
C THR A 128 -13.72 -13.55 -1.99
N GLU A 129 -12.57 -13.17 -1.45
CA GLU A 129 -11.70 -13.98 -0.59
C GLU A 129 -11.32 -15.34 -1.23
N THR A 130 -11.16 -15.35 -2.56
CA THR A 130 -10.81 -16.53 -3.35
C THR A 130 -9.31 -16.56 -3.63
N ILE A 131 -8.69 -17.75 -3.54
CA ILE A 131 -7.29 -17.95 -3.88
C ILE A 131 -7.20 -18.98 -5.00
N ALA A 132 -6.53 -18.63 -6.09
CA ALA A 132 -6.09 -19.57 -7.12
C ALA A 132 -4.58 -19.82 -6.99
N THR A 133 -4.16 -21.03 -7.32
CA THR A 133 -2.77 -21.48 -7.17
C THR A 133 -2.30 -22.20 -8.42
N PHE A 134 -1.12 -21.83 -8.90
CA PHE A 134 -0.54 -22.40 -10.12
C PHE A 134 0.93 -22.74 -9.89
N PRO A 135 1.34 -24.02 -9.97
CA PRO A 135 2.76 -24.37 -9.92
C PRO A 135 3.53 -23.68 -11.04
N VAL A 136 4.67 -23.05 -10.74
CA VAL A 136 5.47 -22.31 -11.73
C VAL A 136 5.84 -23.20 -12.91
N LYS A 137 6.26 -24.44 -12.66
CA LYS A 137 6.58 -25.44 -13.69
C LYS A 137 5.47 -25.74 -14.71
N ASN A 138 4.21 -25.45 -14.37
CA ASN A 138 3.06 -25.68 -15.23
C ASN A 138 2.64 -24.43 -16.03
N LEU A 139 3.25 -23.27 -15.76
CA LEU A 139 2.93 -22.02 -16.43
C LEU A 139 3.92 -21.73 -17.56
N ASN A 140 3.42 -21.22 -18.68
CA ASN A 140 4.28 -20.66 -19.72
C ASN A 140 4.95 -19.37 -19.20
N ALA A 141 6.26 -19.28 -19.39
CA ALA A 141 6.95 -17.99 -19.32
C ALA A 141 6.78 -17.31 -20.67
N VAL A 142 6.30 -16.08 -20.68
CA VAL A 142 5.95 -15.36 -21.90
C VAL A 142 6.55 -13.96 -21.90
N ALA A 143 6.82 -13.44 -23.10
CA ALA A 143 7.10 -12.05 -23.33
C ALA A 143 5.91 -11.43 -24.10
N CYS A 144 5.38 -10.36 -23.53
CA CYS A 144 4.19 -9.65 -23.97
C CYS A 144 4.58 -8.24 -24.41
N LEU A 145 4.23 -7.85 -25.63
CA LEU A 145 4.46 -6.47 -26.06
C LEU A 145 3.68 -5.53 -25.14
N SER A 146 4.36 -4.52 -24.63
CA SER A 146 3.77 -3.53 -23.73
C SER A 146 2.62 -2.79 -24.42
N PRO A 147 1.52 -2.48 -23.71
CA PRO A 147 0.42 -1.69 -24.28
C PRO A 147 0.87 -0.32 -24.81
N TYR A 148 1.98 0.24 -24.29
CA TYR A 148 2.54 1.48 -24.80
C TYR A 148 3.07 1.37 -26.24
N MET A 149 3.35 0.16 -26.71
CA MET A 149 3.91 -0.13 -28.03
C MET A 149 2.90 -0.81 -28.97
N SER A 150 1.79 -1.35 -28.44
CA SER A 150 0.79 -2.07 -29.24
C SER A 150 -0.03 -1.16 -30.14
N ASP A 151 -0.19 0.10 -29.74
CA ASP A 151 -1.10 1.08 -30.35
C ASP A 151 -0.37 2.10 -31.22
N MET A 152 0.96 2.02 -31.33
CA MET A 152 1.73 2.85 -32.25
C MET A 152 1.66 2.27 -33.68
N ASP A 153 1.39 3.16 -34.63
CA ASP A 153 1.36 2.86 -36.07
C ASP A 153 2.73 2.40 -36.60
N ASP A 154 3.79 2.67 -35.86
CA ASP A 154 5.15 2.23 -36.17
C ASP A 154 5.28 0.71 -35.97
N ALA A 155 5.22 0.00 -37.09
CA ALA A 155 5.60 -1.39 -37.23
C ALA A 155 7.08 -1.61 -36.84
N PRO A 156 7.50 -2.86 -36.54
CA PRO A 156 8.85 -3.27 -36.13
C PRO A 156 10.03 -2.49 -36.78
N PRO A 157 11.18 -2.40 -36.07
CA PRO A 157 11.63 -3.37 -35.07
C PRO A 157 11.32 -2.99 -33.62
N TYR A 158 10.66 -3.90 -32.89
CA TYR A 158 10.57 -3.83 -31.43
C TYR A 158 11.90 -4.24 -30.79
N SER A 159 12.30 -3.46 -29.79
CA SER A 159 13.39 -3.79 -28.88
C SER A 159 12.95 -4.82 -27.85
N GLN A 160 13.88 -5.32 -27.06
CA GLN A 160 13.54 -6.23 -25.96
C GLN A 160 12.91 -5.49 -24.79
N GLN A 161 13.23 -4.20 -24.65
CA GLN A 161 12.69 -3.32 -23.63
C GLN A 161 11.19 -3.08 -23.82
N ASP A 162 10.68 -3.23 -25.05
CA ASP A 162 9.25 -3.09 -25.36
C ASP A 162 8.40 -4.24 -24.81
N TYR A 163 9.02 -5.31 -24.31
CA TYR A 163 8.32 -6.49 -23.81
C TYR A 163 8.27 -6.55 -22.30
N MET A 164 7.07 -6.78 -21.77
CA MET A 164 6.86 -7.27 -20.41
C MET A 164 7.14 -8.77 -20.35
N ILE A 165 7.86 -9.24 -19.34
CA ILE A 165 8.21 -10.67 -19.20
C ILE A 165 7.65 -11.22 -17.89
N GLY A 166 7.05 -12.40 -17.97
CA GLY A 166 6.39 -13.00 -16.82
C GLY A 166 5.65 -14.29 -17.12
N PHE A 167 4.62 -14.59 -16.34
CA PHE A 167 3.84 -15.82 -16.48
C PHE A 167 2.45 -15.58 -17.05
N GLU A 168 2.07 -16.41 -18.01
CA GLU A 168 0.71 -16.51 -18.51
C GLU A 168 -0.18 -17.25 -17.51
N ILE A 169 -1.41 -16.74 -17.32
CA ILE A 169 -2.50 -17.36 -16.57
C ILE A 169 -3.73 -17.40 -17.48
N GLU A 170 -4.16 -18.60 -17.85
CA GLU A 170 -5.33 -18.73 -18.70
C GLU A 170 -6.61 -18.28 -17.97
N LYS A 171 -7.39 -17.38 -18.60
CA LYS A 171 -8.63 -16.82 -18.01
C LYS A 171 -9.62 -17.92 -17.58
N LYS A 172 -9.67 -19.03 -18.32
CA LYS A 172 -10.56 -20.18 -18.02
C LYS A 172 -10.24 -20.86 -16.69
N LEU A 173 -9.03 -20.68 -16.14
CA LEU A 173 -8.62 -21.23 -14.85
C LEU A 173 -9.07 -20.33 -13.68
N LEU A 174 -9.56 -19.13 -13.97
CA LEU A 174 -10.01 -18.14 -12.99
C LEU A 174 -11.55 -18.04 -12.93
N LYS A 175 -12.28 -19.04 -13.42
CA LYS A 175 -13.77 -19.03 -13.50
C LYS A 175 -14.48 -18.76 -12.17
N ASN A 176 -13.86 -19.09 -11.04
CA ASN A 176 -14.44 -18.90 -9.72
C ASN A 176 -14.32 -17.45 -9.20
N PHE A 177 -13.53 -16.62 -9.87
CA PHE A 177 -13.43 -15.21 -9.56
C PHE A 177 -14.68 -14.55 -10.13
N LYS A 178 -15.54 -14.05 -9.24
CA LYS A 178 -16.83 -13.44 -9.62
C LYS A 178 -16.67 -12.09 -10.34
N ASN A 179 -15.45 -11.58 -10.44
CA ASN A 179 -15.18 -10.33 -11.11
C ASN A 179 -15.23 -10.52 -12.65
N LYS A 180 -16.37 -10.17 -13.25
CA LYS A 180 -16.61 -10.24 -14.70
C LYS A 180 -15.67 -9.34 -15.49
N SER A 181 -15.24 -8.23 -14.87
CA SER A 181 -14.23 -7.35 -15.38
C SER A 181 -12.97 -7.52 -14.53
N PHE A 182 -12.09 -8.44 -14.93
CA PHE A 182 -10.74 -8.56 -14.35
C PHE A 182 -9.87 -7.31 -14.67
N GLU A 183 -10.49 -6.14 -14.84
CA GLU A 183 -9.87 -4.83 -14.73
C GLU A 183 -9.42 -4.66 -13.27
N TYR A 184 -8.27 -5.25 -12.95
CA TYR A 184 -7.26 -4.73 -12.02
C TYR A 184 -7.58 -4.47 -10.54
N GLU A 185 -8.83 -4.46 -10.09
CA GLU A 185 -9.10 -3.67 -8.87
C GLU A 185 -8.93 -4.45 -7.55
N ASN A 186 -9.15 -5.77 -7.52
CA ASN A 186 -9.19 -6.51 -6.24
C ASN A 186 -8.29 -7.75 -6.13
N SER A 187 -7.23 -7.87 -6.94
CA SER A 187 -6.36 -9.05 -6.93
C SER A 187 -4.92 -8.72 -6.56
N LEU A 188 -4.34 -9.54 -5.70
CA LEU A 188 -2.92 -9.52 -5.34
C LEU A 188 -2.28 -10.84 -5.75
N ILE A 189 -1.10 -10.75 -6.34
CA ILE A 189 -0.35 -11.92 -6.79
C ILE A 189 0.96 -11.99 -6.00
N TYR A 190 1.31 -13.20 -5.59
CA TYR A 190 2.60 -13.50 -4.98
C TYR A 190 3.16 -14.79 -5.59
N ILE A 191 4.49 -14.85 -5.73
CA ILE A 191 5.19 -16.01 -6.28
C ILE A 191 6.24 -16.45 -5.27
N GLY A 192 6.11 -17.69 -4.80
CA GLY A 192 7.02 -18.26 -3.82
C GLY A 192 6.61 -19.66 -3.39
N LYS A 193 7.25 -20.17 -2.34
CA LYS A 193 7.04 -21.55 -1.87
C LYS A 193 5.72 -21.73 -1.12
N GLN A 194 5.28 -20.70 -0.40
CA GLN A 194 4.12 -20.79 0.49
C GLN A 194 3.14 -19.64 0.23
N ASN A 195 1.86 -19.92 0.41
CA ASN A 195 0.80 -18.92 0.28
C ASN A 195 0.89 -17.88 1.42
N PRO A 196 1.15 -16.60 1.13
CA PRO A 196 1.23 -15.56 2.15
C PRO A 196 -0.16 -15.05 2.57
N PHE A 197 -1.21 -15.34 1.80
CA PHE A 197 -2.53 -14.76 2.01
C PHE A 197 -3.37 -15.55 3.02
N GLN A 198 -4.19 -14.84 3.78
CA GLN A 198 -5.21 -15.40 4.66
C GLN A 198 -6.61 -14.83 4.34
N LYS A 199 -7.63 -15.65 4.59
CA LYS A 199 -9.04 -15.35 4.29
C LYS A 199 -9.83 -15.02 5.56
N GLY A 200 -10.98 -14.38 5.40
CA GLY A 200 -11.97 -14.09 6.44
C GLY A 200 -11.60 -12.92 7.35
N ARG A 201 -10.54 -12.17 7.02
CA ARG A 201 -9.97 -11.14 7.90
C ARG A 201 -9.78 -9.78 7.23
N ILE A 202 -10.19 -9.63 5.97
CA ILE A 202 -10.27 -8.33 5.30
C ILE A 202 -11.68 -7.74 5.44
N LYS A 203 -11.77 -6.41 5.53
CA LYS A 203 -13.02 -5.68 5.62
C LYS A 203 -13.00 -4.49 4.68
N SER A 204 -14.07 -4.32 3.92
CA SER A 204 -14.33 -3.07 3.19
C SER A 204 -14.71 -1.99 4.20
N ILE A 205 -14.15 -0.81 4.05
CA ILE A 205 -14.48 0.33 4.90
C ILE A 205 -15.76 1.00 4.38
N LEU A 206 -16.74 1.13 5.26
CA LEU A 206 -17.94 1.95 5.05
C LEU A 206 -17.87 3.13 6.03
N TRP A 207 -17.55 4.29 5.49
CA TRP A 207 -17.33 5.50 6.25
C TRP A 207 -18.64 6.10 6.77
N LYS A 208 -18.69 6.43 8.05
CA LYS A 208 -19.79 7.20 8.65
C LYS A 208 -19.35 8.66 8.81
N ASN A 209 -20.14 9.60 8.29
CA ASN A 209 -19.91 11.03 8.54
C ASN A 209 -19.93 11.32 10.05
N ILE A 210 -18.99 12.15 10.50
CA ILE A 210 -18.93 12.66 11.88
C ILE A 210 -18.66 14.17 11.87
N ASP A 211 -18.95 14.82 13.00
CA ASP A 211 -18.54 16.22 13.21
C ASP A 211 -16.99 16.32 13.18
N PRO A 212 -16.40 17.12 12.26
CA PRO A 212 -14.95 17.33 12.19
C PRO A 212 -14.32 17.85 13.49
N LYS A 213 -15.09 18.54 14.35
CA LYS A 213 -14.62 19.00 15.66
C LYS A 213 -14.16 17.85 16.55
N LYS A 214 -14.67 16.63 16.36
CA LYS A 214 -14.21 15.43 17.09
C LYS A 214 -12.75 15.08 16.82
N LEU A 215 -12.16 15.58 15.72
CA LEU A 215 -10.77 15.34 15.40
C LEU A 215 -9.83 16.43 15.90
N SER A 216 -10.35 17.53 16.43
CA SER A 216 -9.55 18.64 16.99
C SER A 216 -8.62 18.22 18.13
N THR A 217 -8.97 17.15 18.87
CA THR A 217 -8.14 16.61 19.96
C THR A 217 -6.88 15.91 19.45
N PHE A 218 -6.87 15.45 18.20
CA PHE A 218 -5.72 14.82 17.59
C PHE A 218 -4.83 15.86 16.92
N LYS A 219 -3.88 16.41 17.68
CA LYS A 219 -2.82 17.27 17.13
C LYS A 219 -2.04 16.51 16.05
N ILE A 220 -1.80 17.15 14.91
CA ILE A 220 -1.00 16.56 13.82
C ILE A 220 0.42 16.33 14.33
N LYS A 221 0.93 15.10 14.17
CA LYS A 221 2.34 14.81 14.49
C LYS A 221 3.22 15.33 13.35
N VAL A 222 4.13 16.25 13.70
CA VAL A 222 5.05 16.96 12.79
C VAL A 222 5.89 16.03 11.90
N LYS A 223 6.23 14.83 12.40
CA LYS A 223 7.01 13.84 11.65
C LYS A 223 6.38 13.37 10.33
N TYR A 224 5.10 13.68 10.10
CA TYR A 224 4.36 13.33 8.89
C TYR A 224 3.97 14.53 8.04
N ALA A 225 4.41 15.73 8.44
CA ALA A 225 4.22 16.93 7.66
C ALA A 225 5.18 16.92 6.46
N PRO A 226 4.76 17.41 5.28
CA PRO A 226 5.65 17.58 4.13
C PRO A 226 6.94 18.31 4.54
N GLY A 227 8.10 17.72 4.25
CA GLY A 227 9.40 18.31 4.60
C GLY A 227 9.73 18.35 6.10
N TYR A 228 9.01 17.62 6.96
CA TYR A 228 9.16 17.66 8.43
C TYR A 228 8.91 19.04 9.05
N ASP A 229 8.23 19.93 8.33
CA ASP A 229 7.92 21.29 8.78
C ASP A 229 6.58 21.33 9.53
N PRO A 230 6.56 21.70 10.83
CA PRO A 230 5.32 21.80 11.61
C PRO A 230 4.31 22.81 11.04
N THR A 231 4.77 23.77 10.22
CA THR A 231 3.93 24.78 9.58
C THR A 231 3.39 24.35 8.22
N ALA A 232 3.77 23.17 7.70
CA ALA A 232 3.35 22.71 6.37
C ALA A 232 1.83 22.61 6.21
N TRP A 233 1.08 22.53 7.31
CA TRP A 233 -0.38 22.48 7.33
C TRP A 233 -1.05 23.84 7.56
N SER A 234 -0.30 24.92 7.79
CA SER A 234 -0.84 26.26 8.08
C SER A 234 -1.69 26.85 6.96
N GLY A 235 -1.44 26.44 5.71
CA GLY A 235 -2.24 26.80 4.53
C GLY A 235 -3.40 25.85 4.20
N TYR A 236 -3.70 24.89 5.08
CA TYR A 236 -4.79 23.93 4.86
C TYR A 236 -6.01 24.26 5.72
N SER A 237 -7.19 24.05 5.13
CA SER A 237 -8.45 24.02 5.86
C SER A 237 -8.94 22.59 6.04
N PHE A 238 -9.58 22.34 7.18
CA PHE A 238 -10.10 21.03 7.55
C PHE A 238 -11.56 20.92 7.11
N GLY A 239 -11.88 19.90 6.30
CA GLY A 239 -13.23 19.67 5.81
C GLY A 239 -13.93 18.51 6.51
N LYS A 240 -14.68 17.72 5.71
CA LYS A 240 -15.48 16.60 6.20
C LYS A 240 -14.62 15.57 6.93
N ALA A 241 -15.24 14.95 7.92
CA ALA A 241 -14.62 13.92 8.73
C ALA A 241 -15.49 12.66 8.75
N TYR A 242 -14.81 11.52 8.79
CA TYR A 242 -15.42 10.22 8.70
C TYR A 242 -14.86 9.30 9.79
N GLN A 243 -15.67 8.32 10.20
CA GLN A 243 -15.30 7.29 11.14
C GLN A 243 -15.63 5.91 10.58
N PHE A 244 -14.78 4.94 10.89
CA PHE A 244 -15.06 3.52 10.74
C PHE A 244 -14.61 2.75 11.97
N ASP A 245 -15.40 1.77 12.39
CA ASP A 245 -15.16 0.95 13.58
C ASP A 245 -14.87 -0.49 13.16
N SER A 246 -13.71 -1.01 13.57
CA SER A 246 -13.40 -2.44 13.47
C SER A 246 -12.54 -2.85 14.66
N ALA A 247 -13.21 -3.27 15.74
CA ALA A 247 -12.58 -3.60 17.01
C ALA A 247 -11.36 -4.55 16.83
N PRO A 248 -10.24 -4.29 17.54
CA PRO A 248 -10.06 -3.27 18.57
C PRO A 248 -9.70 -1.88 18.00
N LEU A 249 -9.79 -1.65 16.70
CA LEU A 249 -9.37 -0.42 16.03
C LEU A 249 -10.54 0.50 15.71
N ARG A 250 -10.27 1.80 15.76
CA ARG A 250 -11.14 2.84 15.22
C ARG A 250 -10.34 3.73 14.28
N TYR A 251 -10.96 4.02 13.15
CA TYR A 251 -10.37 4.76 12.05
C TYR A 251 -11.10 6.08 11.91
N TYR A 252 -10.33 7.14 11.72
CA TYR A 252 -10.82 8.45 11.37
C TYR A 252 -10.16 8.91 10.08
N LEU A 253 -10.94 9.55 9.22
CA LEU A 253 -10.45 10.15 7.99
C LEU A 253 -10.91 11.60 7.95
N GLN A 254 -10.02 12.52 7.59
CA GLN A 254 -10.34 13.94 7.48
C GLN A 254 -9.84 14.48 6.14
N ASP A 255 -10.75 15.13 5.41
CA ASP A 255 -10.42 15.84 4.20
C ASP A 255 -9.64 17.13 4.54
N LEU A 256 -8.50 17.34 3.88
CA LEU A 256 -7.65 18.53 4.00
C LEU A 256 -7.61 19.26 2.66
N PHE A 257 -8.04 20.51 2.68
CA PHE A 257 -8.13 21.36 1.51
C PHE A 257 -6.97 22.34 1.50
N LYS A 258 -6.36 22.54 0.34
CA LYS A 258 -5.32 23.54 0.14
C LYS A 258 -5.80 24.57 -0.88
N TYR A 259 -5.44 25.83 -0.66
CA TYR A 259 -5.63 26.86 -1.67
C TYR A 259 -4.81 26.54 -2.93
N ASP A 260 -5.44 26.59 -4.10
CA ASP A 260 -4.79 26.38 -5.40
C ASP A 260 -5.25 27.45 -6.40
N GLU A 261 -4.37 28.41 -6.70
CA GLU A 261 -4.63 29.49 -7.67
C GLU A 261 -4.84 28.98 -9.10
N ARG A 262 -4.31 27.80 -9.46
CA ARG A 262 -4.42 27.27 -10.83
C ARG A 262 -5.82 26.74 -11.12
N TYR A 263 -6.53 26.26 -10.10
CA TYR A 263 -7.91 25.80 -10.22
C TYR A 263 -8.87 26.95 -10.53
N TYR A 264 -8.54 28.16 -10.08
CA TYR A 264 -9.28 29.39 -10.40
C TYR A 264 -9.18 29.72 -11.90
N ILE A 265 -7.99 29.64 -12.51
CA ILE A 265 -7.78 30.06 -13.91
C ILE A 265 -8.46 29.12 -14.92
N GLN A 266 -8.50 27.81 -14.68
CA GLN A 266 -9.10 26.85 -15.62
C GLN A 266 -10.64 26.88 -15.63
N ASN A 267 -11.28 27.28 -14.53
CA ASN A 267 -12.74 27.32 -14.42
C ASN A 267 -13.36 28.69 -14.78
N LEU A 268 -12.55 29.73 -15.04
CA LEU A 268 -13.01 31.04 -15.53
C LEU A 268 -13.60 31.02 -16.95
N LYS A 269 -13.45 29.92 -17.70
CA LYS A 269 -14.08 29.80 -19.04
C LYS A 269 -15.59 29.51 -18.97
N TYR A 270 -16.16 29.29 -17.79
CA TYR A 270 -17.58 29.09 -17.55
C TYR A 270 -18.03 29.97 -16.37
N ASP A 271 -18.10 31.28 -16.60
CA ASP A 271 -18.44 32.29 -15.58
C ASP A 271 -19.92 32.18 -15.14
N ASP A 272 -20.15 31.69 -13.92
CA ASP A 272 -21.29 32.09 -13.10
C ASP A 272 -20.79 33.17 -12.10
N PRO A 273 -21.21 34.44 -12.24
CA PRO A 273 -20.77 35.52 -11.36
C PRO A 273 -21.25 35.38 -9.90
N ASN A 274 -22.10 34.40 -9.57
CA ASN A 274 -22.52 34.09 -8.20
C ASN A 274 -21.69 32.97 -7.52
N ARG A 275 -20.67 32.43 -8.18
CA ARG A 275 -19.83 31.36 -7.62
C ARG A 275 -18.94 31.91 -6.50
N SER A 276 -19.26 31.54 -5.26
CA SER A 276 -18.62 32.07 -4.06
C SER A 276 -17.10 31.82 -4.02
N LEU A 277 -16.36 32.71 -3.38
CA LEU A 277 -14.91 32.63 -3.09
C LEU A 277 -14.43 31.29 -2.47
N PHE A 278 -15.34 30.44 -1.97
CA PHE A 278 -15.05 29.12 -1.42
C PHE A 278 -14.58 28.07 -2.43
N GLU A 279 -14.62 28.35 -3.75
CA GLU A 279 -14.14 27.41 -4.77
C GLU A 279 -12.63 27.47 -5.06
N ARG A 280 -11.88 28.27 -4.31
CA ARG A 280 -10.41 28.37 -4.46
C ARG A 280 -9.63 27.32 -3.67
N VAL A 281 -10.32 26.39 -3.01
CA VAL A 281 -9.70 25.33 -2.22
C VAL A 281 -10.04 23.96 -2.79
N LYS A 282 -9.02 23.19 -3.14
CA LYS A 282 -9.17 21.83 -3.67
C LYS A 282 -8.84 20.83 -2.56
N LEU A 283 -9.57 19.72 -2.51
CA LEU A 283 -9.16 18.56 -1.71
C LEU A 283 -7.75 18.19 -2.14
N ASN A 284 -6.79 18.31 -1.23
CA ASN A 284 -5.38 18.11 -1.53
C ASN A 284 -4.81 16.91 -0.79
N CYS A 285 -5.24 16.66 0.45
CA CYS A 285 -4.86 15.49 1.22
C CYS A 285 -6.04 14.91 1.99
N ARG A 286 -5.92 13.64 2.39
CA ARG A 286 -6.75 13.00 3.40
C ARG A 286 -5.87 12.50 4.53
N ARG A 287 -6.17 12.94 5.75
CA ARG A 287 -5.50 12.50 6.98
C ARG A 287 -6.23 11.31 7.55
N LEU A 288 -5.54 10.16 7.60
CA LEU A 288 -5.97 8.96 8.30
C LEU A 288 -5.41 8.96 9.72
N ILE A 289 -6.25 8.64 10.70
CA ILE A 289 -5.85 8.39 12.08
C ILE A 289 -6.44 7.06 12.50
N VAL A 290 -5.62 6.15 13.01
CA VAL A 290 -6.05 4.85 13.54
C VAL A 290 -5.69 4.79 15.01
N ILE A 291 -6.69 4.55 15.86
CA ILE A 291 -6.52 4.43 17.29
C ILE A 291 -6.84 3.02 17.78
N ASN A 292 -6.16 2.61 18.84
CA ASN A 292 -6.59 1.46 19.63
C ASN A 292 -7.76 1.88 20.53
N THR A 293 -8.91 1.23 20.39
CA THR A 293 -10.11 1.58 21.17
C THR A 293 -9.97 1.28 22.66
N LYS A 294 -9.09 0.35 23.06
CA LYS A 294 -8.81 0.00 24.46
C LYS A 294 -7.84 0.97 25.10
N THR A 295 -6.66 1.18 24.49
CA THR A 295 -5.60 2.05 25.07
C THR A 295 -5.79 3.53 24.76
N LYS A 296 -6.64 3.86 23.77
CA LYS A 296 -6.84 5.22 23.22
C LYS A 296 -5.62 5.81 22.52
N GLU A 297 -4.56 5.02 22.34
CA GLU A 297 -3.34 5.47 21.66
C GLU A 297 -3.55 5.52 20.13
N ILE A 298 -2.92 6.51 19.50
CA ILE A 298 -2.79 6.56 18.03
C ILE A 298 -1.75 5.53 17.61
N ILE A 299 -2.19 4.53 16.85
CA ILE A 299 -1.34 3.49 16.26
C ILE A 299 -0.71 4.03 14.96
N VAL A 300 -1.53 4.62 14.09
CA VAL A 300 -1.09 5.14 12.79
C VAL A 300 -1.70 6.52 12.56
N GLU A 301 -0.88 7.40 12.00
CA GLU A 301 -1.32 8.65 11.39
C GLU A 301 -0.64 8.74 10.02
N LYS A 302 -1.42 8.97 8.97
CA LYS A 302 -0.92 8.99 7.59
C LYS A 302 -1.68 10.02 6.74
N PHE A 303 -1.01 10.54 5.72
CA PHE A 303 -1.57 11.51 4.80
C PHE A 303 -1.52 10.95 3.38
N TYR A 304 -2.68 10.86 2.75
CA TYR A 304 -2.81 10.51 1.34
C TYR A 304 -3.06 11.79 0.57
N CYS A 305 -2.09 12.24 -0.20
CA CYS A 305 -2.18 13.50 -0.93
C CYS A 305 -2.25 13.26 -2.43
N GLU A 306 -2.96 14.13 -3.13
CA GLU A 306 -2.95 14.16 -4.59
C GLU A 306 -1.57 14.59 -5.10
N SER A 307 -1.12 13.95 -6.17
CA SER A 307 0.08 14.30 -6.91
C SER A 307 -0.18 14.13 -8.41
N GLU A 308 0.78 14.51 -9.25
CA GLU A 308 0.69 14.30 -10.70
C GLU A 308 0.42 12.82 -11.05
N GLY A 309 1.02 11.91 -10.28
CA GLY A 309 0.90 10.47 -10.46
C GLY A 309 -0.20 9.79 -9.67
N ALA A 310 -0.94 10.50 -8.80
CA ALA A 310 -1.95 9.86 -7.97
C ALA A 310 -3.11 10.80 -7.64
N GLY A 311 -4.33 10.29 -7.74
CA GLY A 311 -5.52 11.02 -7.32
C GLY A 311 -6.39 10.22 -6.37
N PHE A 312 -7.39 10.88 -5.79
CA PHE A 312 -8.22 10.27 -4.77
C PHE A 312 -9.10 9.16 -5.31
N ALA A 313 -9.01 7.99 -4.67
CA ALA A 313 -10.08 7.02 -4.77
C ALA A 313 -11.34 7.58 -4.08
N PRO A 314 -12.54 7.37 -4.65
CA PRO A 314 -13.77 7.78 -4.01
C PRO A 314 -14.00 7.04 -2.70
N LEU A 315 -14.72 7.66 -1.77
CA LEU A 315 -15.03 7.07 -0.47
C LEU A 315 -16.41 6.42 -0.50
N LYS A 316 -16.52 5.22 0.07
CA LYS A 316 -17.82 4.62 0.35
C LYS A 316 -18.38 5.16 1.66
N VAL A 317 -19.41 5.99 1.59
CA VAL A 317 -19.99 6.67 2.75
C VAL A 317 -21.43 6.20 2.99
N VAL A 318 -21.81 5.99 4.26
CA VAL A 318 -23.19 5.64 4.65
C VAL A 318 -24.16 6.69 4.10
N GLY A 319 -25.14 6.24 3.31
CA GLY A 319 -26.17 7.11 2.70
C GLY A 319 -25.85 7.64 1.30
N ASP A 320 -24.65 7.37 0.75
CA ASP A 320 -24.25 7.76 -0.62
C ASP A 320 -23.71 6.55 -1.42
N VAL A 321 -24.18 5.34 -1.06
CA VAL A 321 -23.58 4.07 -1.52
C VAL A 321 -23.97 3.74 -2.96
N ASP A 322 -25.12 4.24 -3.42
CA ASP A 322 -25.73 3.88 -4.71
C ASP A 322 -25.32 4.79 -5.86
N LYS A 323 -24.69 5.93 -5.57
CA LYS A 323 -24.32 6.91 -6.60
C LYS A 323 -23.25 6.39 -7.55
N TYR A 324 -22.49 5.38 -7.12
CA TYR A 324 -21.38 4.86 -7.90
C TYR A 324 -21.12 3.37 -7.65
N TRP A 325 -21.92 2.54 -8.31
CA TRP A 325 -21.87 1.07 -8.22
C TRP A 325 -20.50 0.43 -8.58
N TYR A 326 -19.60 1.17 -9.23
CA TYR A 326 -18.25 0.73 -9.62
C TYR A 326 -17.15 1.20 -8.66
N GLN A 327 -17.49 1.83 -7.52
CA GLN A 327 -16.48 2.47 -6.67
C GLN A 327 -15.76 1.53 -5.70
N ARG A 328 -14.53 1.21 -6.10
CA ARG A 328 -13.28 1.08 -5.33
C ARG A 328 -13.43 1.24 -3.82
N TYR A 329 -13.42 0.11 -3.14
CA TYR A 329 -13.51 0.03 -1.69
C TYR A 329 -12.15 0.35 -1.06
N GLN A 330 -12.12 1.21 -0.03
CA GLN A 330 -10.99 1.21 0.90
C GLN A 330 -11.07 -0.06 1.73
N TRP A 331 -9.92 -0.67 2.02
CA TRP A 331 -9.87 -1.95 2.73
C TRP A 331 -8.96 -1.86 3.94
N THR A 332 -9.29 -2.64 4.96
CA THR A 332 -8.42 -2.88 6.10
C THR A 332 -8.57 -4.30 6.63
N GLY A 333 -7.57 -4.80 7.34
CA GLY A 333 -7.63 -6.10 8.00
C GLY A 333 -6.36 -6.90 7.85
N GLU A 334 -6.38 -8.16 8.26
CA GLU A 334 -5.21 -9.03 8.21
C GLU A 334 -5.25 -9.87 6.94
N ILE A 335 -4.52 -9.46 5.90
CA ILE A 335 -4.52 -10.17 4.61
C ILE A 335 -3.31 -11.07 4.42
N PHE A 336 -2.22 -10.79 5.13
CA PHE A 336 -0.98 -11.57 5.07
C PHE A 336 -0.80 -12.35 6.37
N LYS A 337 -0.42 -13.61 6.26
CA LYS A 337 -0.05 -14.45 7.41
C LYS A 337 1.18 -13.88 8.08
N ASP A 338 1.19 -13.92 9.42
CA ASP A 338 2.34 -13.52 10.25
C ASP A 338 2.83 -12.09 10.01
N ARG A 339 1.94 -11.21 9.54
CA ARG A 339 2.20 -9.78 9.34
C ARG A 339 1.11 -8.93 10.02
N PRO A 340 1.41 -7.67 10.34
CA PRO A 340 0.41 -6.74 10.87
C PRO A 340 -0.80 -6.55 9.94
N PRO A 341 -1.95 -6.11 10.47
CA PRO A 341 -3.09 -5.68 9.66
C PRO A 341 -2.69 -4.58 8.69
N VAL A 342 -3.42 -4.42 7.60
CA VAL A 342 -3.15 -3.42 6.56
C VAL A 342 -4.28 -2.42 6.40
N ILE A 343 -4.01 -1.33 5.69
CA ILE A 343 -5.00 -0.41 5.15
C ILE A 343 -4.56 0.11 3.78
N PHE A 344 -5.50 0.21 2.82
CA PHE A 344 -5.19 0.66 1.46
C PHE A 344 -6.45 1.08 0.68
N GLY A 345 -6.25 1.57 -0.55
CA GLY A 345 -7.33 1.95 -1.46
C GLY A 345 -7.72 3.43 -1.42
N PHE A 346 -6.87 4.31 -0.88
CA PHE A 346 -7.15 5.75 -0.77
C PHE A 346 -6.79 6.56 -2.01
N LEU A 347 -5.83 6.09 -2.81
CA LEU A 347 -5.36 6.75 -4.02
C LEU A 347 -5.45 5.76 -5.19
N PHE A 348 -5.84 6.26 -6.37
CA PHE A 348 -5.51 5.61 -7.63
C PHE A 348 -4.15 6.14 -8.09
N VAL A 349 -3.31 5.26 -8.61
CA VAL A 349 -1.98 5.62 -9.11
C VAL A 349 -2.01 5.55 -10.63
N ARG A 350 -1.69 6.67 -11.29
CA ARG A 350 -1.51 6.79 -12.74
C ARG A 350 -0.04 6.63 -13.13
N PHE A 351 0.86 7.20 -12.35
CA PHE A 351 2.32 7.09 -12.53
C PHE A 351 2.94 6.49 -11.27
N GLY A 352 3.77 5.48 -11.43
CA GLY A 352 4.30 4.69 -10.32
C GLY A 352 3.42 3.49 -9.99
N CYS A 353 3.78 2.80 -8.91
CA CYS A 353 3.07 1.60 -8.49
C CYS A 353 2.34 1.79 -7.15
N PRO A 354 1.16 1.16 -6.97
CA PRO A 354 0.44 1.22 -5.72
C PRO A 354 1.17 0.47 -4.59
N SER A 355 0.78 0.77 -3.37
CA SER A 355 1.28 0.11 -2.16
C SER A 355 0.14 -0.20 -1.19
N ILE A 356 0.43 -1.09 -0.26
CA ILE A 356 -0.46 -1.45 0.86
C ILE A 356 0.25 -1.08 2.16
N ASP A 357 -0.39 -0.29 3.00
CA ASP A 357 0.21 0.19 4.24
C ASP A 357 -0.06 -0.79 5.39
N PHE A 358 0.94 -1.05 6.22
CA PHE A 358 0.79 -1.82 7.44
C PHE A 358 0.36 -0.93 8.62
N LEU A 359 -0.59 -1.41 9.43
CA LEU A 359 -1.08 -0.78 10.66
C LEU A 359 -0.21 -1.09 11.87
N GLU A 360 1.11 -0.94 11.71
CA GLU A 360 2.09 -1.08 12.79
C GLU A 360 2.87 0.23 12.99
N ARG A 361 3.32 0.84 11.88
CA ARG A 361 4.07 2.09 11.82
C ARG A 361 3.72 2.80 10.51
N SER A 362 3.69 4.13 10.52
CA SER A 362 3.29 4.97 9.37
C SER A 362 4.05 4.71 8.06
N GLU A 363 5.35 4.38 8.17
CA GLU A 363 6.26 4.17 7.03
C GLU A 363 6.32 2.71 6.57
N SER A 364 5.63 1.80 7.26
CA SER A 364 5.65 0.38 6.91
C SER A 364 4.62 0.13 5.80
N TYR A 365 5.09 -0.32 4.64
CA TYR A 365 4.24 -0.67 3.50
C TYR A 365 4.84 -1.82 2.70
N VAL A 366 4.00 -2.47 1.89
CA VAL A 366 4.42 -3.40 0.84
C VAL A 366 4.07 -2.80 -0.52
N ARG A 367 5.05 -2.79 -1.43
CA ARG A 367 4.86 -2.33 -2.81
C ARG A 367 4.19 -3.41 -3.64
N ILE A 368 3.27 -3.01 -4.51
CA ILE A 368 2.70 -3.88 -5.54
C ILE A 368 3.42 -3.56 -6.84
N HIS A 369 4.17 -4.51 -7.38
CA HIS A 369 4.81 -4.40 -8.69
C HIS A 369 3.77 -4.33 -9.80
N CYS A 370 3.98 -3.41 -10.74
CA CYS A 370 2.95 -3.01 -11.68
C CYS A 370 3.46 -2.77 -13.11
N ASP A 371 4.74 -3.06 -13.39
CA ASP A 371 5.37 -2.75 -14.68
C ASP A 371 5.36 -1.24 -14.98
N ASN A 372 5.86 -0.42 -14.05
CA ASN A 372 5.85 1.03 -14.23
C ASN A 372 7.00 1.47 -15.13
N ARG A 373 6.71 1.61 -16.43
CA ARG A 373 7.65 2.05 -17.48
C ARG A 373 7.44 3.50 -17.92
N HIS A 374 6.66 4.26 -17.15
CA HIS A 374 6.45 5.69 -17.32
C HIS A 374 7.68 6.52 -17.00
#